data_AF-X0YRF7-F1
#
_entry.id   AF-X0YRF7-F1
#
_cell.length_a   1.000
_cell.length_b   1.000
_cell.length_c   1.000
_cell.angle_alpha   90.00
_cell.angle_beta   90.00
_cell.angle_gamma   90.00
#
_symmetry.space_group_name_H-M   'P 1'
#
loop_
_entity.id
_entity.type
_entity.pdbx_description
1 polymer ?
#
loop_
_entity_poly.entity_id
_entity_poly.type
_entity_poly.pdbx_seq_one_letter_code
_entity_poly.pdbx_strand_id
1 'polypeptide(L)'
;MLPVAVLGTEDFDVNTIDVASVRLAGVAPIRSSFEDVAAPVSDGNECDCTTEWPDGYTDLTLKFKTQEIVEELLKSLGELFDDEVLVLTLTGALSDQTLIEGADCIVIRGKVPKALAAKRADINGDGIVNILDFAIIAQNWLEPAAVEY
;
A
#
# COMPACT_ATOMS: atom_id res chain seq x y z
N MET A 1 -9.35 7.16 -1.29
CA MET A 1 -8.57 7.25 -0.05
C MET A 1 -8.88 6.00 0.73
N LEU A 2 -7.86 5.30 1.21
CA LEU A 2 -7.99 4.03 1.94
C LEU A 2 -7.72 4.30 3.42
N PRO A 3 -8.72 4.15 4.31
CA PRO A 3 -8.50 4.18 5.75
C PRO A 3 -7.99 2.82 6.24
N VAL A 4 -7.02 2.85 7.16
CA VAL A 4 -6.46 1.69 7.87
C VAL A 4 -6.30 2.06 9.34
N ALA A 5 -6.39 1.09 10.25
CA ALA A 5 -6.11 1.28 11.66
C ALA A 5 -5.14 0.20 12.15
N VAL A 6 -4.14 0.60 12.94
CA VAL A 6 -3.35 -0.32 13.76
C VAL A 6 -3.93 -0.26 15.16
N LEU A 7 -4.42 -1.39 15.65
CA LEU A 7 -5.22 -1.43 16.87
C LEU A 7 -4.34 -1.51 18.12
N GLY A 8 -4.70 -0.74 19.13
CA GLY A 8 -4.05 -0.79 20.44
C GLY A 8 -4.52 -2.00 21.25
N THR A 9 -3.69 -2.45 22.18
CA THR A 9 -4.06 -3.49 23.16
C THR A 9 -3.44 -3.19 24.52
N GLU A 10 -3.73 -4.02 25.53
CA GLU A 10 -3.08 -3.93 26.84
C GLU A 10 -1.55 -4.02 26.74
N ASP A 11 -1.05 -4.85 25.81
CA ASP A 11 0.37 -5.12 25.62
C ASP A 11 1.01 -4.27 24.50
N PHE A 12 0.21 -3.50 23.76
CA PHE A 12 0.68 -2.73 22.60
C PHE A 12 0.14 -1.30 22.59
N ASP A 13 0.99 -0.35 22.97
CA ASP A 13 0.70 1.08 22.89
C ASP A 13 1.12 1.66 21.53
N VAL A 14 0.13 2.00 20.70
CA VAL A 14 0.32 2.56 19.36
C VAL A 14 1.02 3.93 19.35
N ASN A 15 1.04 4.65 20.48
CA ASN A 15 1.75 5.95 20.58
C ASN A 15 3.27 5.78 20.46
N THR A 16 3.77 4.56 20.63
CA THR A 16 5.19 4.24 20.49
C THR A 16 5.61 4.11 19.02
N ILE A 17 4.67 4.00 18.08
CA ILE A 17 4.94 3.84 16.65
C ILE A 17 5.52 5.14 16.06
N ASP A 18 6.66 5.05 15.38
CA ASP A 18 7.12 6.12 14.50
C ASP A 18 6.27 6.14 13.22
N VAL A 19 5.26 7.00 13.20
CA VAL A 19 4.33 7.15 12.08
C VAL A 19 5.05 7.44 10.75
N ALA A 20 6.20 8.12 10.76
CA ALA A 20 6.95 8.44 9.54
C ALA A 20 7.60 7.19 8.92
N SER A 21 7.82 6.14 9.70
CA SER A 21 8.35 4.86 9.24
C SER A 21 7.29 3.96 8.59
N VAL A 22 6.00 4.20 8.85
CA VAL A 22 4.91 3.30 8.45
C VAL A 22 4.74 3.23 6.94
N ARG A 23 4.64 2.01 6.40
CA ARG A 23 4.39 1.74 4.98
C ARG A 23 3.32 0.67 4.82
N LEU A 24 2.35 0.90 3.94
CA LEU A 24 1.39 -0.12 3.50
C LEU A 24 1.70 -0.50 2.06
N ALA A 25 2.13 -1.74 1.82
CA ALA A 25 2.65 -2.18 0.52
C ALA A 25 3.71 -1.21 -0.05
N GLY A 26 4.58 -0.66 0.82
CA GLY A 26 5.61 0.32 0.45
C GLY A 26 5.16 1.78 0.36
N VAL A 27 3.86 2.09 0.50
CA VAL A 27 3.31 3.45 0.40
C VAL A 27 3.20 4.10 1.78
N ALA A 28 3.57 5.37 1.91
CA ALA A 28 3.45 6.12 3.16
C ALA A 28 2.02 6.68 3.38
N PRO A 29 1.57 6.85 4.64
CA PRO A 29 0.29 7.48 4.93
C PRO A 29 0.32 8.98 4.62
N ILE A 30 -0.81 9.54 4.17
CA ILE A 30 -0.98 10.98 3.93
C ILE A 30 -1.49 11.73 5.17
N ARG A 31 -2.14 11.01 6.10
CA ARG A 31 -2.63 11.53 7.38
C ARG A 31 -2.65 10.42 8.41
N SER A 32 -2.49 10.80 9.67
CA SER A 32 -2.66 9.95 10.84
C SER A 32 -3.49 10.65 11.92
N SER A 33 -4.12 9.88 12.79
CA SER A 33 -4.81 10.33 14.01
C SER A 33 -4.80 9.19 15.04
N PHE A 34 -4.96 9.52 16.31
CA PHE A 34 -5.04 8.56 17.42
C PHE A 34 -6.45 8.58 17.99
N GLU A 35 -7.19 7.50 17.78
CA GLU A 35 -8.62 7.38 18.08
C GLU A 35 -8.93 5.93 18.42
N ASP A 36 -9.82 5.69 19.38
CA ASP A 36 -10.36 4.35 19.66
C ASP A 36 -11.53 4.09 18.70
N VAL A 37 -11.30 3.26 17.68
CA VAL A 37 -12.23 3.06 16.55
C VAL A 37 -12.66 1.61 16.37
N ALA A 38 -11.90 0.64 16.86
CA ALA A 38 -12.19 -0.78 16.69
C ALA A 38 -11.55 -1.62 17.80
N ALA A 39 -11.80 -2.93 17.77
CA ALA A 39 -11.16 -3.92 18.65
C ALA A 39 -10.42 -4.97 17.80
N PRO A 40 -9.33 -5.58 18.29
CA PRO A 40 -8.68 -6.71 17.61
C PRO A 40 -9.56 -7.95 17.52
N VAL A 41 -9.36 -8.78 16.50
CA VAL A 41 -10.05 -10.08 16.40
C VAL A 41 -9.44 -11.05 17.41
N SER A 42 -10.27 -11.52 18.34
CA SER A 42 -9.90 -12.59 19.28
C SER A 42 -9.95 -13.94 18.55
N ASP A 43 -8.78 -14.47 18.14
CA ASP A 43 -8.61 -15.78 17.49
C ASP A 43 -9.07 -15.88 16.01
N GLY A 44 -8.80 -14.83 15.22
CA GLY A 44 -9.05 -14.81 13.77
C GLY A 44 -7.80 -15.07 12.90
N ASN A 45 -8.02 -15.31 11.61
CA ASN A 45 -6.98 -15.22 10.59
C ASN A 45 -6.75 -13.77 10.12
N GLU A 46 -5.73 -13.54 9.30
CA GLU A 46 -5.35 -12.20 8.82
C GLU A 46 -6.42 -11.49 7.97
N CYS A 47 -7.44 -12.19 7.48
CA CYS A 47 -8.57 -11.61 6.75
C CYS A 47 -9.83 -11.46 7.61
N ASP A 48 -9.83 -11.93 8.86
CA ASP A 48 -11.01 -11.85 9.70
C ASP A 48 -11.21 -10.42 10.19
N CYS A 49 -12.46 -9.98 10.18
CA CYS A 49 -12.86 -8.68 10.71
C CYS A 49 -13.79 -8.90 11.90
N THR A 50 -13.67 -8.05 12.92
CA THR A 50 -14.64 -7.99 14.00
C THR A 50 -15.72 -6.93 13.71
N THR A 51 -16.89 -7.11 14.31
CA THR A 51 -17.94 -6.06 14.37
C THR A 51 -18.04 -5.45 15.77
N GLU A 52 -17.04 -5.72 16.61
CA GLU A 52 -16.91 -5.12 17.93
C GLU A 52 -16.69 -3.62 17.85
N TRP A 53 -17.19 -2.96 18.88
CA TRP A 53 -17.09 -1.52 19.07
C TRP A 53 -15.72 -1.15 19.68
N PRO A 54 -15.38 0.15 19.73
CA PRO A 54 -14.26 0.69 20.50
C PRO A 54 -14.08 0.00 21.87
N ASP A 55 -12.86 -0.48 22.14
CA ASP A 55 -12.55 -1.35 23.28
C ASP A 55 -11.84 -0.63 24.44
N GLY A 56 -11.61 0.66 24.30
CA GLY A 56 -10.92 1.50 25.28
C GLY A 56 -9.41 1.61 25.07
N TYR A 57 -8.84 0.92 24.08
CA TYR A 57 -7.45 1.11 23.67
C TYR A 57 -7.37 2.12 22.52
N THR A 58 -6.29 2.90 22.49
CA THR A 58 -6.09 3.89 21.43
C THR A 58 -5.60 3.20 20.17
N ASP A 59 -6.23 3.47 19.03
CA ASP A 59 -5.76 3.00 17.73
C ASP A 59 -5.03 4.08 16.95
N LEU A 60 -4.06 3.67 16.15
CA LEU A 60 -3.43 4.54 15.16
C LEU A 60 -4.21 4.44 13.85
N THR A 61 -5.00 5.46 13.55
CA THR A 61 -5.73 5.55 12.28
C THR A 61 -4.85 6.23 11.23
N LEU A 62 -4.82 5.65 10.03
CA LEU A 62 -3.98 6.05 8.91
C LEU A 62 -4.84 6.22 7.66
N LYS A 63 -4.57 7.26 6.88
CA LYS A 63 -5.18 7.47 5.57
C LYS A 63 -4.12 7.33 4.50
N PHE A 64 -4.36 6.45 3.53
CA PHE A 64 -3.49 6.27 2.37
C PHE A 64 -4.16 6.73 1.07
N LYS A 65 -3.34 7.14 0.12
CA LYS A 65 -3.81 7.49 -1.21
C LYS A 65 -3.95 6.22 -2.04
N THR A 66 -5.20 5.78 -2.25
CA THR A 66 -5.55 4.52 -2.93
C THR A 66 -4.83 4.35 -4.27
N GLN A 67 -4.68 5.42 -5.05
CA GLN A 67 -3.99 5.37 -6.33
C GLN A 67 -2.52 4.96 -6.22
N GLU A 68 -1.81 5.40 -5.17
CA GLU A 68 -0.40 5.05 -4.96
C GLU A 68 -0.25 3.57 -4.58
N ILE A 69 -1.17 3.05 -3.75
CA ILE A 69 -1.20 1.61 -3.41
C ILE A 69 -1.45 0.78 -4.67
N VAL A 70 -2.45 1.15 -5.48
CA VAL A 70 -2.74 0.45 -6.74
C VAL A 70 -1.56 0.52 -7.71
N GLU A 71 -0.84 1.65 -7.77
CA GLU A 71 0.38 1.76 -8.56
C GLU A 71 1.47 0.78 -8.09
N GLU A 72 1.74 0.70 -6.79
CA GLU A 72 2.74 -0.23 -6.26
C GLU A 72 2.34 -1.69 -6.47
N LEU A 73 1.07 -2.03 -6.25
CA LEU A 73 0.56 -3.39 -6.51
C LEU A 73 0.66 -3.79 -7.98
N LEU A 74 0.37 -2.87 -8.91
CA LEU A 74 0.54 -3.13 -10.34
C LEU A 74 2.01 -3.30 -10.73
N LYS A 75 2.93 -2.59 -10.08
CA LYS A 75 4.37 -2.78 -10.30
C LYS A 75 4.82 -4.16 -9.82
N SER A 76 4.33 -4.61 -8.66
CA SER A 76 4.75 -5.89 -8.08
C SER A 76 4.06 -7.12 -8.71
N LEU A 77 2.75 -7.05 -8.98
CA LEU A 77 1.94 -8.18 -9.44
C LEU A 77 1.69 -8.18 -10.95
N GLY A 78 1.87 -7.03 -11.61
CA GLY A 78 1.72 -6.88 -13.05
C GLY A 78 0.30 -6.57 -13.53
N GLU A 79 -0.70 -7.30 -13.05
CA GLU A 79 -2.13 -7.09 -13.33
C GLU A 79 -2.96 -7.22 -12.04
N LEU A 80 -4.13 -6.57 -12.01
CA LEU A 80 -5.08 -6.63 -10.91
C LEU A 80 -6.47 -6.90 -11.47
N PHE A 81 -7.22 -7.79 -10.84
CA PHE A 81 -8.55 -8.20 -11.28
C PHE A 81 -9.63 -7.66 -10.34
N ASP A 82 -10.80 -7.38 -10.92
CA ASP A 82 -11.99 -7.06 -10.13
C ASP A 82 -12.36 -8.29 -9.27
N ASP A 83 -12.78 -8.05 -8.03
CA ASP A 83 -13.07 -9.07 -7.01
C ASP A 83 -11.88 -9.91 -6.53
N GLU A 84 -10.66 -9.54 -6.91
CA GLU A 84 -9.44 -10.15 -6.39
C GLU A 84 -9.23 -9.78 -4.92
N VAL A 85 -8.96 -10.78 -4.07
CA VAL A 85 -8.61 -10.59 -2.66
C VAL A 85 -7.09 -10.61 -2.54
N LEU A 86 -6.52 -9.54 -1.99
CA LEU A 86 -5.08 -9.40 -1.78
C LEU A 86 -4.78 -9.16 -0.31
N VAL A 87 -3.77 -9.85 0.20
CA VAL A 87 -3.20 -9.57 1.52
C VAL A 87 -2.22 -8.42 1.36
N LEU A 88 -2.44 -7.33 2.11
CA LEU A 88 -1.50 -6.22 2.21
C LEU A 88 -0.76 -6.25 3.53
N THR A 89 0.55 -6.17 3.45
CA THR A 89 1.42 -6.00 4.61
C THR A 89 1.62 -4.52 4.92
N LEU A 90 1.38 -4.16 6.17
CA LEU A 90 1.80 -2.92 6.80
C LEU A 90 3.09 -3.17 7.57
N THR A 91 4.10 -2.34 7.33
CA THR A 91 5.36 -2.35 8.07
C THR A 91 5.60 -1.00 8.72
N GLY A 92 6.45 -0.99 9.75
CA GLY A 92 6.89 0.24 10.41
C GLY A 92 7.94 -0.06 11.46
N ALA A 93 8.23 0.94 12.28
CA ALA A 93 9.11 0.84 13.44
C ALA A 93 8.49 1.57 14.63
N LEU A 94 8.79 1.08 15.82
CA LEU A 94 8.58 1.79 17.07
C LEU A 94 9.66 2.85 17.26
N SER A 95 9.45 3.75 18.22
CA SER A 95 10.38 4.83 18.57
C SER A 95 11.74 4.31 19.05
N ASP A 96 11.81 3.05 19.49
CA ASP A 96 13.05 2.37 19.87
C ASP A 96 13.71 1.60 18.71
N GLN A 97 13.19 1.76 17.48
CA GLN A 97 13.59 1.08 16.24
C GLN A 97 13.20 -0.40 16.15
N THR A 98 12.39 -0.93 17.08
CA THR A 98 11.80 -2.26 16.94
C THR A 98 10.88 -2.27 15.72
N LEU A 99 11.12 -3.19 14.78
CA LEU A 99 10.30 -3.32 13.58
C LEU A 99 8.95 -3.94 13.92
N ILE A 100 7.90 -3.43 13.26
CA ILE A 100 6.54 -3.97 13.35
C ILE A 100 6.04 -4.36 11.97
N GLU A 101 5.20 -5.39 11.95
CA GLU A 101 4.54 -5.91 10.76
C GLU A 101 3.11 -6.33 11.12
N GLY A 102 2.17 -6.02 10.24
CA GLY A 102 0.78 -6.47 10.31
C GLY A 102 0.24 -6.72 8.91
N ALA A 103 -0.77 -7.57 8.77
CA ALA A 103 -1.38 -7.89 7.48
C ALA A 103 -2.90 -7.83 7.57
N ASP A 104 -3.53 -7.39 6.48
CA ASP A 104 -4.98 -7.39 6.32
C ASP A 104 -5.37 -7.64 4.86
N CYS A 105 -6.56 -8.16 4.63
CA CYS A 105 -7.07 -8.54 3.31
C CYS A 105 -7.97 -7.47 2.72
N ILE A 106 -7.62 -7.01 1.51
CA ILE A 106 -8.43 -6.06 0.75
C ILE A 106 -9.06 -6.75 -0.45
N VAL A 107 -10.19 -6.22 -0.90
CA VAL A 107 -10.82 -6.62 -2.17
C VAL A 107 -10.62 -5.51 -3.19
N ILE A 108 -10.06 -5.87 -4.34
CA ILE A 108 -9.97 -4.97 -5.49
C ILE A 108 -11.38 -4.80 -6.07
N ARG A 109 -11.81 -3.54 -6.19
CA ARG A 109 -13.12 -3.19 -6.76
C ARG A 109 -12.94 -2.24 -7.94
N GLY A 110 -13.54 -2.62 -9.06
CA GLY A 110 -13.55 -1.87 -10.31
C GLY A 110 -12.41 -2.24 -11.26
N LYS A 111 -12.28 -1.45 -12.34
CA LYS A 111 -11.25 -1.64 -13.36
C LYS A 111 -10.05 -0.75 -13.08
N VAL A 112 -8.85 -1.29 -13.31
CA VAL A 112 -7.62 -0.49 -13.33
C VAL A 112 -7.83 0.69 -14.29
N PRO A 113 -7.70 1.95 -13.81
CA PRO A 113 -7.89 3.12 -14.65
C PRO A 113 -7.01 3.06 -15.89
N LYS A 114 -7.57 3.34 -17.08
CA LYS A 114 -6.80 3.38 -18.33
C LYS A 114 -5.56 4.26 -18.25
N ALA A 115 -5.60 5.33 -17.46
CA ALA A 115 -4.45 6.21 -17.21
C ALA A 115 -3.28 5.47 -16.52
N LEU A 116 -3.57 4.55 -15.59
CA LEU A 116 -2.56 3.73 -14.91
C LEU A 116 -2.00 2.65 -15.83
N ALA A 117 -2.86 2.04 -16.66
CA ALA A 117 -2.41 1.12 -17.70
C ALA A 117 -1.56 1.85 -18.77
N ALA A 118 -1.95 3.07 -19.15
CA ALA A 118 -1.23 3.91 -20.10
C ALA A 118 0.12 4.40 -19.54
N LYS A 119 0.23 4.66 -18.24
CA LYS A 119 1.49 5.05 -17.55
C LYS A 119 2.63 4.03 -17.74
N ARG A 120 2.33 2.76 -18.02
CA ARG A 120 3.35 1.75 -18.36
C ARG A 120 3.88 1.88 -19.79
N ALA A 121 3.06 2.37 -20.71
CA ALA A 121 3.40 2.58 -22.13
C ALA A 121 3.88 4.01 -22.42
N ASP A 122 3.65 4.93 -21.48
CA ASP A 122 4.20 6.28 -21.44
C ASP A 122 5.64 6.22 -20.89
N ILE A 123 6.58 5.93 -21.79
CA ILE A 123 7.98 5.69 -21.46
C ILE A 123 8.69 7.02 -21.16
N ASN A 124 8.23 8.11 -21.76
CA ASN A 124 8.82 9.43 -21.55
C ASN A 124 8.23 10.19 -20.35
N GLY A 125 7.12 9.71 -19.76
CA GLY A 125 6.48 10.26 -18.57
C GLY A 125 5.69 11.54 -18.82
N ASP A 126 5.30 11.83 -20.06
CA ASP A 126 4.57 13.05 -20.45
C ASP A 126 3.05 12.95 -20.28
N GLY A 127 2.55 11.77 -19.90
CA GLY A 127 1.16 11.46 -19.66
C GLY A 127 0.38 11.04 -20.92
N ILE A 128 1.03 10.94 -22.08
CA ILE A 128 0.40 10.68 -23.38
C ILE A 128 1.18 9.62 -24.16
N VAL A 129 0.59 8.43 -24.31
CA VAL A 129 1.16 7.37 -25.17
C VAL A 129 1.10 7.79 -26.64
N ASN A 130 2.25 8.11 -27.24
CA ASN A 130 2.38 8.55 -28.63
C ASN A 130 3.71 8.09 -29.27
N ILE A 131 4.08 8.65 -30.43
CA ILE A 131 5.29 8.23 -31.16
C ILE A 131 6.60 8.61 -30.45
N LEU A 132 6.56 9.57 -29.52
CA LEU A 132 7.70 9.96 -28.71
C LEU A 132 8.09 8.85 -27.72
N ASP A 133 7.14 8.06 -27.21
CA ASP A 133 7.44 6.86 -26.42
C ASP A 133 8.15 5.80 -27.26
N PHE A 134 7.69 5.61 -28.49
CA PHE A 134 8.33 4.69 -29.44
C PHE A 134 9.76 5.13 -29.78
N ALA A 135 10.03 6.44 -29.84
CA ALA A 135 11.37 6.95 -30.12
C ALA A 135 12.39 6.52 -29.06
N ILE A 136 11.98 6.39 -27.79
CA ILE A 136 12.86 5.90 -26.71
C ILE A 136 13.22 4.43 -26.91
N ILE A 137 12.25 3.60 -27.33
CA ILE A 137 12.49 2.20 -27.68
C ILE A 137 13.45 2.11 -28.87
N ALA A 138 13.22 2.92 -29.92
CA ALA A 138 14.04 2.92 -31.12
C ALA A 138 15.49 3.36 -30.85
N GLN A 139 15.72 4.27 -29.90
CA GLN A 139 17.06 4.72 -29.51
C GLN A 139 17.90 3.61 -28.87
N ASN A 140 17.28 2.67 -28.15
CA ASN A 140 17.96 1.58 -27.45
C ASN A 140 17.76 0.23 -28.14
N TRP A 141 17.30 0.23 -29.38
CA TRP A 141 16.96 -0.98 -30.13
C TRP A 141 18.26 -1.71 -30.56
N LEU A 142 18.39 -2.97 -30.17
CA LEU A 142 19.59 -3.80 -30.35
C LEU A 142 20.81 -3.36 -29.52
N GLU A 143 20.64 -2.51 -28.52
CA GLU A 143 21.72 -2.30 -27.55
C GLU A 143 21.84 -3.50 -26.60
N PRO A 144 23.04 -4.07 -26.41
CA PRO A 144 23.25 -5.10 -25.42
C PRO A 144 23.03 -4.52 -24.02
N ALA A 145 22.44 -5.30 -23.11
CA ALA A 145 22.33 -4.90 -21.71
C ALA A 145 23.73 -4.53 -21.19
N ALA A 146 23.89 -3.31 -20.66
CA ALA A 146 25.14 -2.86 -20.08
C ALA A 146 25.47 -3.78 -18.89
N VAL A 147 26.42 -4.68 -19.09
CA VAL A 147 27.01 -5.45 -18.01
C VAL A 147 28.06 -4.54 -17.38
N GLU A 148 27.71 -3.84 -16.31
CA GLU A 148 28.70 -3.16 -15.47
C GLU A 148 29.55 -4.22 -14.76
N TYR A 149 30.87 -4.19 -15.01
CA TYR A 149 31.88 -5.04 -14.37
C TYR A 149 32.34 -4.45 -13.03
#